data_AF-A0AA96WG90-F1
#
_entry.id   AF-A0AA96WG90-F1
#
_cell.length_a   1.000
_cell.length_b   1.000
_cell.length_c   1.000
_cell.angle_alpha   90.00
_cell.angle_beta   90.00
_cell.angle_gamma   90.00
#
_symmetry.space_group_name_H-M   'P 1'
#
loop_
_entity.id
_entity.type
_entity.pdbx_description
1 polymer ?
#
loop_
_entity_poly.entity_id
_entity_poly.type
_entity_poly.pdbx_seq_one_letter_code
_entity_poly.pdbx_strand_id
1 'polypeptide(L)'
;MRLNRDIIQQVLEIADRKGEAGFEEKDIAHLFNEEYDLVFHLDYLNEKGFIEGEFTPGAYAAFAILPQPIHFICGKMTAKGRDYLQELQQSIKTASQSY
;
A
#
# COMPACT_ATOMS: atom_id res chain seq x y z
N MET A 1 -9.40 -11.27 4.46
CA MET A 1 -9.00 -10.00 5.12
C MET A 1 -9.93 -8.89 4.67
N ARG A 2 -10.17 -7.87 5.51
CA ARG A 2 -10.93 -6.67 5.13
C ARG A 2 -9.94 -5.55 4.86
N LEU A 3 -10.21 -4.79 3.82
CA LEU A 3 -9.42 -3.63 3.46
C LEU A 3 -9.52 -2.56 4.57
N ASN A 4 -8.39 -2.22 5.18
CA ASN A 4 -8.29 -1.20 6.20
C ASN A 4 -7.90 0.15 5.57
N ARG A 5 -8.83 1.10 5.59
CA ARG A 5 -8.65 2.43 4.99
C ARG A 5 -7.59 3.26 5.72
N ASP A 6 -7.48 3.13 7.04
CA ASP A 6 -6.50 3.88 7.84
C ASP A 6 -5.08 3.42 7.50
N ILE A 7 -4.89 2.13 7.26
CA ILE A 7 -3.61 1.57 6.81
C ILE A 7 -3.27 2.07 5.41
N ILE A 8 -4.24 2.01 4.48
CA ILE A 8 -4.04 2.50 3.11
C ILE A 8 -3.66 3.98 3.09
N GLN A 9 -4.36 4.79 3.87
CA GLN A 9 -4.04 6.21 3.96
C GLN A 9 -2.61 6.41 4.48
N GLN A 10 -2.20 5.73 5.56
CA GLN A 10 -0.85 5.87 6.10
C GLN A 10 0.24 5.42 5.12
N VAL A 11 0.02 4.32 4.40
CA VAL A 11 0.93 3.87 3.34
C VAL A 11 1.07 4.94 2.25
N LEU A 12 -0.05 5.50 1.79
CA LEU A 12 -0.05 6.54 0.78
C LEU A 12 0.62 7.83 1.28
N GLU A 13 0.43 8.21 2.55
CA GLU A 13 1.10 9.36 3.16
C GLU A 13 2.61 9.16 3.26
N ILE A 14 3.07 7.95 3.60
CA ILE A 14 4.49 7.61 3.62
C ILE A 14 5.07 7.67 2.21
N ALA A 15 4.36 7.09 1.24
CA ALA A 15 4.75 7.11 -0.16
C ALA A 15 4.84 8.55 -0.72
N ASP A 16 3.90 9.43 -0.37
CA ASP A 16 3.91 10.83 -0.77
C ASP A 16 5.07 11.61 -0.10
N ARG A 17 5.34 11.36 1.19
CA ARG A 17 6.47 11.97 1.90
C ARG A 17 7.83 11.56 1.35
N LYS A 18 7.96 10.31 0.90
CA LYS A 18 9.18 9.80 0.26
C LYS A 18 9.32 10.29 -1.18
N GLY A 19 8.22 10.67 -1.81
CA GLY A 19 8.19 11.27 -3.15
C GLY A 19 8.82 10.34 -4.19
N GLU A 20 9.72 10.89 -5.01
CA GLU A 20 10.35 10.14 -6.10
C GLU A 20 11.30 9.03 -5.64
N ALA A 21 11.80 9.12 -4.40
CA ALA A 21 12.69 8.11 -3.84
C ALA A 21 11.98 6.77 -3.58
N GLY A 22 10.65 6.78 -3.50
CA GLY A 22 9.85 5.61 -3.13
C GLY A 22 10.00 5.22 -1.66
N PHE A 23 9.16 4.29 -1.23
CA PHE A 23 9.16 3.73 0.13
C PHE A 23 9.48 2.25 0.08
N GLU A 24 10.11 1.73 1.13
CA GLU A 24 10.46 0.32 1.27
C GLU A 24 9.61 -0.35 2.36
N GLU A 25 9.65 -1.69 2.45
CA GLU A 25 8.93 -2.43 3.49
C GLU A 25 9.25 -1.91 4.89
N LYS A 26 10.52 -1.62 5.20
CA LYS A 26 10.94 -1.06 6.49
C LYS A 26 10.23 0.25 6.87
N ASP A 27 9.81 1.05 5.87
CA ASP A 27 9.13 2.31 6.09
C ASP A 27 7.68 2.11 6.50
N ILE A 28 7.08 0.96 6.18
CA ILE A 28 5.66 0.69 6.41
C ILE A 28 5.41 -0.54 7.30
N ALA A 29 6.41 -1.38 7.55
CA ALA A 29 6.28 -2.63 8.29
C ALA A 29 5.69 -2.43 9.69
N HIS A 30 6.02 -1.30 10.33
CA HIS A 30 5.49 -0.94 11.64
C HIS A 30 3.98 -0.64 11.66
N LEU A 31 3.35 -0.42 10.50
CA LEU A 31 1.91 -0.21 10.36
C LEU A 31 1.12 -1.52 10.38
N PHE A 32 1.81 -2.65 10.21
CA PHE A 32 1.20 -3.96 10.07
C PHE A 32 1.65 -4.88 11.21
N ASN A 33 0.70 -5.56 11.83
CA ASN A 33 0.99 -6.58 12.83
C ASN A 33 1.34 -7.94 12.20
N GLU A 34 0.86 -8.18 10.97
CA GLU A 34 1.05 -9.42 10.23
C GLU A 34 1.54 -9.11 8.80
N GLU A 35 2.57 -9.83 8.34
CA GLU A 35 3.14 -9.65 6.99
C GLU A 35 2.12 -9.90 5.86
N TYR A 36 1.18 -10.83 6.08
CA TYR A 36 0.12 -11.14 5.11
C TYR A 36 -0.86 -9.97 4.91
N ASP A 37 -1.13 -9.19 5.97
CA ASP A 37 -1.96 -7.99 5.84
C ASP A 37 -1.23 -6.92 5.01
N LEU A 38 0.09 -6.78 5.16
CA LEU A 38 0.90 -5.85 4.38
C LEU A 38 0.78 -6.12 2.88
N VAL A 39 1.04 -7.36 2.46
CA VAL A 39 0.99 -7.73 1.05
C VAL A 39 -0.42 -7.53 0.48
N PHE A 40 -1.46 -7.91 1.22
CA PHE A 40 -2.85 -7.77 0.76
C PHE A 40 -3.23 -6.31 0.44
N HIS A 41 -2.83 -5.35 1.29
CA HIS A 41 -3.17 -3.94 1.07
C HIS A 41 -2.32 -3.31 -0.04
N LEU A 42 -1.04 -3.67 -0.12
CA LEU A 42 -0.14 -3.15 -1.16
C LEU A 42 -0.50 -3.72 -2.54
N ASP A 43 -0.85 -4.99 -2.62
CA ASP A 43 -1.32 -5.63 -3.86
C ASP A 43 -2.56 -4.92 -4.38
N TYR A 44 -3.54 -4.63 -3.51
CA TYR A 44 -4.70 -3.82 -3.88
C TYR A 44 -4.32 -2.43 -4.41
N LEU A 45 -3.41 -1.72 -3.73
CA LEU A 45 -2.96 -0.40 -4.17
C LEU A 45 -2.23 -0.46 -5.52
N ASN A 46 -1.46 -1.52 -5.75
CA ASN A 46 -0.73 -1.77 -6.98
C ASN A 46 -1.67 -2.14 -8.14
N GLU A 47 -2.61 -3.07 -7.94
CA GLU A 47 -3.63 -3.45 -8.91
C GLU A 47 -4.51 -2.26 -9.35
N LYS A 48 -4.81 -1.35 -8.41
CA LYS A 48 -5.56 -0.13 -8.72
C LYS A 48 -4.72 0.95 -9.39
N GLY A 49 -3.40 0.78 -9.45
CA GLY A 49 -2.44 1.74 -9.99
C GLY A 49 -2.34 3.00 -9.12
N PHE A 50 -2.56 2.87 -7.81
CA PHE A 50 -2.34 3.95 -6.86
C PHE A 50 -0.86 4.03 -6.47
N ILE A 51 -0.22 2.88 -6.34
CA ILE A 51 1.23 2.77 -6.20
C ILE A 51 1.77 1.90 -7.34
N GLU A 52 3.06 2.05 -7.63
CA GLU A 52 3.85 1.09 -8.39
C GLU A 52 4.69 0.32 -7.37
N GLY A 53 4.27 -0.89 -7.03
CA GLY A 53 4.94 -1.74 -6.04
C GLY A 53 5.74 -2.84 -6.71
N GLU A 54 7.01 -2.98 -6.33
CA GLU A 54 7.83 -4.13 -6.62
C GLU A 54 7.74 -5.12 -5.47
N PHE A 55 7.41 -6.37 -5.79
CA PHE A 55 7.32 -7.48 -4.84
C PHE A 55 8.38 -8.52 -5.20
N THR A 56 8.90 -9.24 -4.21
CA THR A 56 9.79 -10.37 -4.48
C THR A 56 9.06 -11.40 -5.34
N PRO A 57 9.76 -12.08 -6.27
CA PRO A 57 9.18 -13.12 -7.11
C PRO A 57 8.90 -14.38 -6.28
N GLY A 58 7.92 -14.30 -5.39
CA GLY A 58 7.23 -15.43 -4.77
C GLY A 58 5.83 -15.51 -5.38
N ALA A 59 5.49 -16.67 -5.95
CA ALA A 59 4.09 -17.12 -6.11
C ALA A 59 3.11 -16.41 -7.08
N TYR A 60 3.56 -15.66 -8.10
CA TYR A 60 2.82 -15.60 -9.38
C TYR A 60 3.56 -16.29 -10.54
N ALA A 61 4.79 -16.74 -10.31
CA ALA A 61 5.49 -17.62 -11.24
C ALA A 61 4.99 -19.06 -11.04
N ALA A 62 4.18 -19.50 -11.99
CA ALA A 62 3.62 -20.83 -12.08
C ALA A 62 4.67 -21.93 -11.81
N PHE A 63 4.29 -22.94 -11.01
CA PHE A 63 5.00 -24.21 -10.78
C PHE A 63 6.37 -24.11 -10.07
N ALA A 64 6.40 -24.32 -8.73
CA ALA A 64 7.24 -25.31 -8.05
C ALA A 64 7.27 -25.11 -6.52
N ILE A 65 6.75 -26.10 -5.79
CA ILE A 65 7.24 -26.64 -4.51
C ILE A 65 7.66 -25.58 -3.44
N LEU A 66 6.71 -25.29 -2.54
CA LEU A 66 6.74 -24.40 -1.36
C LEU A 66 6.38 -22.92 -1.63
N PRO A 67 5.34 -22.37 -0.96
CA PRO A 67 5.03 -20.96 -1.05
C PRO A 67 6.16 -20.18 -0.35
N GLN A 68 7.04 -19.56 -1.13
CA GLN A 68 7.93 -18.54 -0.58
C GLN A 68 7.06 -17.36 -0.14
N PRO A 69 7.29 -16.78 1.05
CA PRO A 69 6.57 -15.59 1.48
C PRO A 69 6.81 -14.46 0.47
N ILE A 70 5.71 -13.89 -0.02
CA ILE A 70 5.75 -12.69 -0.87
C ILE A 70 6.15 -11.54 0.03
N HIS A 71 7.21 -10.82 -0.35
CA HIS A 71 7.67 -9.64 0.38
C HIS A 71 7.57 -8.42 -0.52
N PHE A 72 7.28 -7.28 0.09
CA PHE A 72 7.30 -6.02 -0.62
C PHE A 72 8.74 -5.50 -0.63
N ILE A 73 9.25 -5.12 -1.80
CA ILE A 73 10.63 -4.61 -1.90
C ILE A 73 10.60 -3.10 -1.74
N CYS A 74 9.90 -2.44 -2.66
CA CYS A 74 9.76 -1.00 -2.68
C CYS A 74 8.51 -0.63 -3.47
N GLY A 75 8.06 0.61 -3.28
CA GLY A 75 6.97 1.13 -4.05
C GLY A 75 7.06 2.63 -4.21
N LYS A 76 6.42 3.13 -5.26
CA LYS A 76 6.38 4.54 -5.59
C LYS A 76 4.95 5.02 -5.68
N MET A 77 4.71 6.22 -5.18
CA MET A 77 3.43 6.90 -5.35
C MET A 77 3.22 7.28 -6.82
N THR A 78 2.06 6.94 -7.36
CA THR A 78 1.63 7.44 -8.69
C THR A 78 0.82 8.73 -8.55
N ALA A 79 0.60 9.45 -9.66
CA ALA A 79 -0.33 10.58 -9.67
C ALA A 79 -1.74 10.19 -9.19
N LYS A 80 -2.22 9.02 -9.61
CA LYS A 80 -3.54 8.50 -9.23
C LYS A 80 -3.64 8.19 -7.74
N GLY A 81 -2.58 7.65 -7.14
CA GLY A 81 -2.54 7.40 -5.69
C GLY A 81 -2.54 8.69 -4.87
N ARG A 82 -1.91 9.75 -5.39
CA ARG A 82 -1.93 11.08 -4.78
C ARG A 82 -3.34 11.69 -4.82
N ASP A 83 -4.02 11.59 -5.95
CA ASP A 83 -5.41 12.04 -6.08
C ASP A 83 -6.33 11.27 -5.13
N TYR A 84 -6.16 9.95 -5.05
CA TYR A 84 -6.93 9.11 -4.13
C TYR A 84 -6.65 9.44 -2.64
N LEU A 85 -5.40 9.75 -2.28
CA LEU A 85 -5.07 10.22 -0.93
C LEU A 85 -5.79 11.53 -0.60
N GLN A 86 -5.84 12.48 -1.55
CA GLN A 86 -6.59 13.72 -1.37
C GLN A 86 -8.10 13.47 -1.19
N GLU A 87 -8.69 12.56 -1.97
CA GLU A 87 -10.09 12.16 -1.82
C GLU A 87 -10.38 11.54 -0.45
N LEU A 88 -9.49 10.69 0.05
CA LEU A 88 -9.59 10.08 1.38
C LEU A 88 -9.57 11.16 2.47
N GLN A 89 -8.62 12.09 2.41
CA GLN A 89 -8.49 13.20 3.37
C GLN A 89 -9.70 14.14 3.31
N GLN A 90 -10.21 14.43 2.12
CA GLN A 90 -11.39 15.28 1.91
C GLN A 90 -12.66 14.62 2.48
N SER A 91 -12.83 13.32 2.25
CA SER A 91 -13.98 12.55 2.74
C SER A 91 -14.05 12.52 4.27
N ILE A 92 -12.90 12.43 4.94
CA ILE A 92 -12.81 12.51 6.41
C ILE A 92 -13.17 13.91 6.90
N LYS A 93 -12.71 14.95 6.20
CA LYS A 93 -13.03 16.34 6.55
C LYS A 93 -14.52 16.64 6.43
N THR A 94 -15.20 16.11 5.41
CA THR A 94 -16.65 16.26 5.23
C THR A 94 -17.45 15.47 6.27
N ALA A 95 -16.99 14.26 6.64
CA ALA A 95 -17.60 13.48 7.72
C ALA A 95 -17.49 14.18 9.08
N SER A 96 -16.39 14.91 9.30
CA SER A 96 -16.11 15.65 10.54
C SER A 96 -16.86 16.99 10.65
N GLN A 97 -17.42 17.50 9.55
CA GLN A 97 -18.19 18.75 9.50
C GLN A 97 -19.71 18.56 9.53
N SER A 98 -20.19 17.31 9.66
CA SER A 98 -21.61 16.97 9.67
C SER A 98 -22.17 16.67 11.07
N TYR A 99 -21.48 17.13 12.14
CA TYR A 99 -21.91 16.99 13.54
C TYR A 99 -22.18 18.36 14.19
#